data_AF-A0A7Z0QPU5-F1
#
_entry.id   AF-A0A7Z0QPU5-F1
#
_cell.length_a   1.000
_cell.length_b   1.000
_cell.length_c   1.000
_cell.angle_alpha   90.00
_cell.angle_beta   90.00
_cell.angle_gamma   90.00
#
_symmetry.space_group_name_H-M   'P 1'
#
loop_
_entity.id
_entity.type
_entity.pdbx_description
1 polymer ?
#
loop_
_entity_poly.entity_id
_entity_poly.type
_entity_poly.pdbx_seq_one_letter_code
_entity_poly.pdbx_strand_id
1 'polypeptide(L)'
;MNDLQGIARTARFDPQNDPANGLFQPGPGGDFGVLDQNATLALGGGVPNPKQAFLGSSNSGAGFAQMEGTPHGAAHVSFNGRINSVPVAPQDPLFFLLHANVDRLWAVFQTAYDRFNQSDVKTYPYQQAGDADPWEIISAGLWPWDGSRSHLGNLLPPGTRQENFTKSGLVTNFPGNSPQLLHAIDPYGYNDPRHYLGFGYDDVPYDHVDAATS
;
A
#
# COMPACT_ATOMS: atom_id res chain seq x y z
N MET A 1 -16.53 33.52 -4.74
CA MET A 1 -15.88 32.22 -4.46
C MET A 1 -16.91 31.17 -4.83
N ASN A 2 -16.68 30.40 -5.89
CA ASN A 2 -17.59 29.32 -6.25
C ASN A 2 -17.39 28.22 -5.19
N ASP A 3 -18.42 27.97 -4.40
CA ASP A 3 -18.47 26.77 -3.57
C ASP A 3 -18.29 25.57 -4.50
N LEU A 4 -17.13 24.93 -4.41
CA LEU A 4 -16.97 23.58 -4.93
C LEU A 4 -17.87 22.72 -4.04
N GLN A 5 -19.09 22.46 -4.49
CA GLN A 5 -19.89 21.39 -3.90
C GLN A 5 -19.03 20.13 -3.94
N GLY A 6 -18.61 19.66 -2.77
CA GLY A 6 -17.86 18.43 -2.65
C GLY A 6 -18.63 17.26 -3.25
N ILE A 7 -17.93 16.19 -3.64
CA ILE A 7 -18.57 14.96 -4.08
C ILE A 7 -19.46 14.47 -2.94
N ALA A 8 -20.78 14.39 -3.20
CA ALA A 8 -21.73 13.85 -2.24
C ALA A 8 -21.33 12.41 -1.90
N ARG A 9 -21.09 12.16 -0.62
CA ARG A 9 -20.66 10.87 -0.11
C ARG A 9 -21.55 10.47 1.05
N THR A 10 -21.90 9.21 1.14
CA THR A 10 -22.62 8.65 2.27
C THR A 10 -21.87 7.40 2.70
N ALA A 11 -21.38 7.42 3.94
CA ALA A 11 -20.97 6.21 4.61
C ALA A 11 -22.18 5.28 4.73
N ARG A 12 -21.96 3.98 4.60
CA ARG A 12 -23.01 2.96 4.83
C ARG A 12 -23.18 2.62 6.33
N PHE A 13 -22.57 3.43 7.19
CA PHE A 13 -22.53 3.32 8.64
C PHE A 13 -22.59 4.74 9.22
N ASP A 14 -22.94 4.90 10.50
CA ASP A 14 -22.81 6.20 11.16
C ASP A 14 -21.34 6.47 11.50
N PRO A 15 -20.66 7.43 10.86
CA PRO A 15 -19.24 7.68 11.11
C PRO A 15 -18.95 8.24 12.53
N GLN A 16 -19.98 8.63 13.29
CA GLN A 16 -19.82 9.09 14.68
C GLN A 16 -20.02 7.97 15.70
N ASN A 17 -20.80 6.95 15.37
CA ASN A 17 -21.30 5.97 16.34
C ASN A 17 -21.02 4.52 15.96
N ASP A 18 -20.79 4.23 14.68
CA ASP A 18 -20.63 2.87 14.16
C ASP A 18 -19.24 2.68 13.52
N PRO A 19 -18.63 1.49 13.67
CA PRO A 19 -17.46 1.15 12.89
C PRO A 19 -17.79 1.04 11.39
N ALA A 20 -16.79 1.30 10.56
CA ALA A 20 -16.88 0.89 9.15
C ALA A 20 -16.93 -0.64 9.12
N ASN A 21 -18.04 -1.20 8.64
CA ASN A 21 -18.24 -2.63 8.73
C ASN A 21 -17.92 -3.36 7.40
N GLY A 22 -17.85 -2.67 6.25
CA GLY A 22 -17.74 -3.31 4.94
C GLY A 22 -19.10 -3.67 4.33
N LEU A 23 -19.16 -4.76 3.55
CA LEU A 23 -20.41 -5.30 3.02
C LEU A 23 -20.70 -6.67 3.65
N PHE A 24 -21.70 -6.72 4.54
CA PHE A 24 -22.31 -7.97 5.00
C PHE A 24 -23.38 -8.34 3.99
N GLN A 25 -23.13 -9.39 3.21
CA GLN A 25 -24.13 -9.93 2.32
C GLN A 25 -24.62 -11.27 2.87
N PRO A 26 -25.93 -11.46 3.10
CA PRO A 26 -26.47 -12.78 3.31
C PRO A 26 -26.38 -13.59 2.02
N GLY A 27 -25.43 -14.53 1.92
CA GLY A 27 -25.25 -15.40 0.75
C GLY A 27 -23.87 -16.07 0.67
N PRO A 28 -23.65 -16.93 -0.35
CA PRO A 28 -22.33 -17.52 -0.60
C PRO A 28 -21.38 -16.42 -1.07
N GLY A 29 -20.37 -16.13 -0.25
CA GLY A 29 -19.45 -14.99 -0.39
C GLY A 29 -18.87 -14.56 0.96
N GLY A 30 -19.61 -14.84 2.04
CA GLY A 30 -19.17 -14.53 3.41
C GLY A 30 -19.22 -13.03 3.73
N ASP A 31 -18.91 -12.70 4.98
CA ASP A 31 -18.81 -11.31 5.41
C ASP A 31 -17.56 -10.67 4.79
N PHE A 32 -17.76 -9.65 3.97
CA PHE A 32 -16.67 -8.82 3.44
C PHE A 32 -16.44 -7.65 4.37
N GLY A 33 -15.89 -7.99 5.55
CA GLY A 33 -15.76 -7.10 6.68
C GLY A 33 -14.49 -6.25 6.64
N VAL A 34 -14.52 -5.10 7.31
CA VAL A 34 -13.30 -4.37 7.68
C VAL A 34 -12.76 -4.99 8.96
N LEU A 35 -11.47 -5.32 8.97
CA LEU A 35 -10.74 -5.83 10.11
C LEU A 35 -10.15 -4.68 10.94
N ASP A 36 -10.02 -4.91 12.25
CA ASP A 36 -9.16 -4.06 13.08
C ASP A 36 -7.67 -4.32 12.77
N GLN A 37 -6.80 -3.48 13.33
CA GLN A 37 -5.36 -3.60 13.13
C GLN A 37 -4.81 -4.96 13.57
N ASN A 38 -5.22 -5.48 14.73
CA ASN A 38 -4.67 -6.72 15.26
C ASN A 38 -5.05 -7.91 14.36
N ALA A 39 -6.31 -7.97 13.93
CA ALA A 39 -6.80 -8.97 12.99
C ALA A 39 -6.11 -8.84 11.62
N THR A 40 -5.84 -7.61 11.16
CA THR A 40 -5.11 -7.36 9.91
C THR A 40 -3.66 -7.85 9.98
N LEU A 41 -2.95 -7.55 11.07
CA LEU A 41 -1.58 -8.01 11.29
C LEU A 41 -1.49 -9.54 11.40
N ALA A 42 -2.53 -10.18 11.93
CA ALA A 42 -2.59 -11.63 12.05
C ALA A 42 -2.62 -12.37 10.69
N LEU A 43 -3.07 -11.71 9.61
CA LEU A 43 -3.06 -12.26 8.25
C LEU A 43 -1.65 -12.70 7.80
N GLY A 44 -0.62 -12.02 8.29
CA GLY A 44 0.77 -12.36 7.97
C GLY A 44 1.33 -13.59 8.68
N GLY A 45 0.65 -14.16 9.67
CA GLY A 45 1.09 -15.40 10.35
C GLY A 45 2.28 -15.24 11.32
N GLY A 46 2.57 -14.01 11.76
CA GLY A 46 3.69 -13.70 12.66
C GLY A 46 3.48 -13.95 14.15
N VAL A 47 2.29 -14.44 14.55
CA VAL A 47 1.96 -14.75 15.95
C VAL A 47 1.76 -16.26 16.11
N PRO A 48 2.43 -16.93 17.06
CA PRO A 48 3.34 -16.36 18.07
C PRO A 48 4.79 -16.20 17.60
N ASN A 49 5.13 -16.53 16.35
CA ASN A 49 6.51 -16.53 15.87
C ASN A 49 6.75 -15.45 14.78
N PRO A 50 7.35 -14.29 15.10
CA PRO A 50 7.59 -13.21 14.15
C PRO A 50 8.37 -13.63 12.90
N LYS A 51 9.24 -14.66 13.01
CA LYS A 51 10.01 -15.18 11.88
C LYS A 51 9.13 -15.86 10.82
N GLN A 52 7.92 -16.28 11.17
CA GLN A 52 6.96 -16.87 10.25
C GLN A 52 6.15 -15.83 9.50
N ALA A 53 6.15 -14.55 9.92
CA ALA A 53 5.46 -13.49 9.21
C ALA A 53 5.90 -13.40 7.75
N PHE A 54 4.96 -13.23 6.83
CA PHE A 54 5.27 -13.06 5.41
C PHE A 54 4.19 -12.27 4.67
N LEU A 55 4.59 -11.59 3.59
CA LEU A 55 3.69 -10.86 2.70
C LEU A 55 2.79 -11.83 1.91
N GLY A 56 3.38 -12.83 1.26
CA GLY A 56 2.64 -13.76 0.41
C GLY A 56 2.13 -13.08 -0.87
N SER A 57 1.02 -13.58 -1.39
CA SER A 57 0.33 -13.03 -2.57
C SER A 57 -1.17 -12.99 -2.31
N SER A 58 -1.86 -11.99 -2.85
CA SER A 58 -3.31 -11.85 -2.74
C SER A 58 -4.07 -13.08 -3.29
N ASN A 59 -3.46 -13.81 -4.22
CA ASN A 59 -4.02 -15.04 -4.81
C ASN A 59 -3.73 -16.32 -4.01
N SER A 60 -2.81 -16.27 -3.03
CA SER A 60 -2.35 -17.47 -2.32
C SER A 60 -3.24 -17.88 -1.13
N GLY A 61 -4.19 -17.03 -0.73
CA GLY A 61 -5.04 -17.26 0.44
C GLY A 61 -4.28 -17.25 1.77
N ALA A 62 -3.01 -16.82 1.78
CA ALA A 62 -2.15 -16.78 2.95
C ALA A 62 -1.20 -15.58 2.90
N GLY A 63 -0.75 -15.12 4.07
CA GLY A 63 0.15 -13.96 4.19
C GLY A 63 -0.57 -12.62 4.26
N PHE A 64 0.20 -11.58 4.58
CA PHE A 64 -0.32 -10.23 4.82
C PHE A 64 -1.01 -9.62 3.60
N ALA A 65 -0.65 -10.01 2.37
CA ALA A 65 -1.25 -9.54 1.12
C ALA A 65 -2.76 -9.86 0.99
N GLN A 66 -3.31 -10.73 1.84
CA GLN A 66 -4.77 -10.88 1.98
C GLN A 66 -5.46 -9.58 2.38
N MET A 67 -4.72 -8.66 3.02
CA MET A 67 -5.21 -7.35 3.43
C MET A 67 -5.82 -6.57 2.26
N GLU A 68 -5.33 -6.78 1.02
CA GLU A 68 -5.84 -6.16 -0.21
C GLU A 68 -7.33 -6.44 -0.45
N GLY A 69 -7.78 -7.64 -0.10
CA GLY A 69 -9.21 -7.95 -0.06
C GLY A 69 -9.85 -7.37 1.19
N THR A 70 -9.47 -7.89 2.36
CA THR A 70 -9.97 -7.44 3.66
C THR A 70 -8.80 -7.14 4.61
N PRO A 71 -8.66 -5.91 5.12
CA PRO A 71 -9.68 -4.85 5.19
C PRO A 71 -9.78 -3.88 3.99
N HIS A 72 -8.81 -3.82 3.07
CA HIS A 72 -8.70 -2.74 2.07
C HIS A 72 -9.91 -2.64 1.15
N GLY A 73 -10.22 -3.69 0.39
CA GLY A 73 -11.39 -3.71 -0.48
C GLY A 73 -12.71 -3.53 0.30
N ALA A 74 -12.79 -4.04 1.52
CA ALA A 74 -13.96 -3.87 2.40
C ALA A 74 -14.17 -2.39 2.81
N ALA A 75 -13.08 -1.67 3.04
CA ALA A 75 -13.13 -0.24 3.32
C ALA A 75 -13.65 0.56 2.12
N HIS A 76 -13.25 0.21 0.89
CA HIS A 76 -13.77 0.85 -0.33
C HIS A 76 -15.29 0.79 -0.45
N VAL A 77 -15.87 -0.36 -0.11
CA VAL A 77 -17.31 -0.60 -0.24
C VAL A 77 -18.14 -0.16 0.97
N SER A 78 -17.49 0.27 2.06
CA SER A 78 -18.13 0.91 3.21
C SER A 78 -18.72 2.29 2.88
N PHE A 79 -18.39 2.83 1.70
CA PHE A 79 -18.89 4.08 1.17
C PHE A 79 -19.63 3.87 -0.16
N ASN A 80 -20.45 4.84 -0.54
CA ASN A 80 -21.01 4.93 -1.89
C ASN A 80 -20.15 5.83 -2.81
N GLY A 81 -20.57 5.98 -4.07
CA GLY A 81 -19.89 6.86 -5.01
C GLY A 81 -18.67 6.23 -5.68
N ARG A 82 -17.80 7.07 -6.24
CA ARG A 82 -16.68 6.61 -7.09
C ARG A 82 -15.68 5.73 -6.34
N ILE A 83 -15.51 5.93 -5.03
CA ILE A 83 -14.55 5.18 -4.22
C ILE A 83 -14.81 3.67 -4.22
N ASN A 84 -16.03 3.20 -4.44
CA ASN A 84 -16.32 1.76 -4.47
C ASN A 84 -16.09 1.10 -5.84
N SER A 85 -15.59 1.84 -6.83
CA SER A 85 -15.36 1.37 -8.19
C SER A 85 -13.89 1.58 -8.59
N VAL A 86 -13.12 0.50 -8.64
CA VAL A 86 -11.66 0.50 -8.88
C VAL A 86 -11.22 1.45 -10.02
N PRO A 87 -11.84 1.46 -11.22
CA PRO A 87 -11.35 2.30 -12.32
C PRO A 87 -11.47 3.80 -12.09
N VAL A 88 -12.34 4.23 -11.16
CA VAL A 88 -12.63 5.65 -10.90
C VAL A 88 -12.45 6.06 -9.44
N ALA A 89 -12.11 5.12 -8.55
CA ALA A 89 -11.92 5.37 -7.13
C ALA A 89 -10.93 6.51 -6.81
N PRO A 90 -9.80 6.66 -7.53
CA PRO A 90 -8.87 7.77 -7.30
C PRO A 90 -9.46 9.17 -7.53
N GLN A 91 -10.64 9.28 -8.15
CA GLN A 91 -11.33 10.56 -8.34
C GLN A 91 -12.03 11.05 -7.06
N ASP A 92 -12.16 10.21 -6.03
CA ASP A 92 -12.67 10.59 -4.72
C ASP A 92 -11.50 10.91 -3.77
N PRO A 93 -11.42 12.10 -3.14
CA PRO A 93 -10.34 12.42 -2.19
C PRO A 93 -10.19 11.43 -1.02
N LEU A 94 -11.27 10.74 -0.63
CA LEU A 94 -11.21 9.72 0.41
C LEU A 94 -10.32 8.53 0.02
N PHE A 95 -10.08 8.31 -1.28
CA PHE A 95 -9.14 7.32 -1.80
C PHE A 95 -7.76 7.45 -1.13
N PHE A 96 -7.22 8.68 -1.07
CA PHE A 96 -5.90 8.93 -0.51
C PHE A 96 -5.85 8.75 1.00
N LEU A 97 -6.92 9.13 1.72
CA LEU A 97 -7.01 8.90 3.17
C LEU A 97 -7.12 7.41 3.51
N LEU A 98 -7.89 6.66 2.71
CA LEU A 98 -8.02 5.22 2.84
C LEU A 98 -6.66 4.55 2.59
N HIS A 99 -5.99 4.90 1.49
CA HIS A 99 -4.69 4.32 1.13
C HIS A 99 -3.58 4.73 2.08
N ALA A 100 -3.63 5.92 2.70
CA ALA A 100 -2.71 6.29 3.77
C ALA A 100 -2.84 5.37 4.98
N ASN A 101 -4.06 4.95 5.37
CA ASN A 101 -4.21 3.98 6.45
C ASN A 101 -3.83 2.55 6.03
N VAL A 102 -4.04 2.16 4.76
CA VAL A 102 -3.53 0.90 4.21
C VAL A 102 -2.00 0.85 4.27
N ASP A 103 -1.34 1.90 3.80
CA ASP A 103 0.12 2.03 3.85
C ASP A 103 0.64 2.10 5.30
N ARG A 104 -0.10 2.74 6.22
CA ARG A 104 0.18 2.67 7.66
C ARG A 104 0.12 1.25 8.20
N LEU A 105 -0.90 0.46 7.84
CA LEU A 105 -1.01 -0.94 8.27
C LEU A 105 0.15 -1.78 7.72
N TRP A 106 0.58 -1.53 6.50
CA TRP A 106 1.80 -2.11 5.93
C TRP A 106 3.03 -1.74 6.77
N ALA A 107 3.23 -0.47 7.09
CA ALA A 107 4.33 -0.01 7.93
C ALA A 107 4.33 -0.64 9.34
N VAL A 108 3.17 -0.76 9.98
CA VAL A 108 3.02 -1.45 11.27
C VAL A 108 3.41 -2.92 11.13
N PHE A 109 2.97 -3.60 10.07
CA PHE A 109 3.33 -5.00 9.81
C PHE A 109 4.84 -5.17 9.61
N GLN A 110 5.47 -4.31 8.80
CA GLN A 110 6.90 -4.38 8.59
C GLN A 110 7.69 -4.17 9.87
N THR A 111 7.28 -3.18 10.68
CA THR A 111 7.94 -2.86 11.94
C THR A 111 7.76 -3.96 12.97
N ALA A 112 6.54 -4.51 13.10
CA ALA A 112 6.25 -5.56 14.07
C ALA A 112 6.99 -6.88 13.79
N TYR A 113 7.34 -7.14 12.53
CA TYR A 113 7.86 -8.44 12.10
C TYR A 113 9.18 -8.37 11.32
N ASP A 114 9.87 -7.23 11.34
CA ASP A 114 11.15 -6.99 10.66
C ASP A 114 11.11 -7.35 9.16
N ARG A 115 10.17 -6.75 8.42
CA ARG A 115 9.93 -7.02 6.99
C ARG A 115 10.37 -5.88 6.09
N PHE A 116 11.61 -5.43 6.28
CA PHE A 116 12.23 -4.38 5.45
C PHE A 116 13.28 -4.91 4.47
N ASN A 117 13.83 -6.09 4.73
CA ASN A 117 14.85 -6.68 3.85
C ASN A 117 14.22 -7.17 2.54
N GLN A 118 14.43 -6.40 1.47
CA GLN A 118 13.91 -6.68 0.13
C GLN A 118 14.39 -8.00 -0.49
N SER A 119 15.50 -8.57 0.00
CA SER A 119 16.03 -9.86 -0.48
C SER A 119 15.44 -11.07 0.28
N ASP A 120 14.64 -10.87 1.33
CA ASP A 120 13.91 -11.94 1.98
C ASP A 120 12.59 -12.22 1.23
N VAL A 121 12.43 -13.46 0.75
CA VAL A 121 11.20 -13.93 0.07
C VAL A 121 9.94 -13.82 0.93
N LYS A 122 10.09 -13.76 2.26
CA LYS A 122 8.96 -13.51 3.17
C LYS A 122 8.57 -12.04 3.19
N THR A 123 9.49 -11.12 2.96
CA THR A 123 9.19 -9.69 2.80
C THR A 123 8.53 -9.45 1.45
N TYR A 124 9.10 -10.02 0.38
CA TYR A 124 8.55 -9.91 -0.96
C TYR A 124 8.84 -11.19 -1.77
N PRO A 125 7.84 -11.92 -2.29
CA PRO A 125 8.09 -13.24 -2.87
C PRO A 125 8.71 -13.22 -4.27
N TYR A 126 8.58 -12.12 -5.02
CA TYR A 126 8.96 -12.06 -6.43
C TYR A 126 10.33 -11.40 -6.63
N GLN A 127 11.37 -12.22 -6.59
CA GLN A 127 12.76 -11.76 -6.52
C GLN A 127 13.45 -11.71 -7.89
N GLN A 128 13.09 -12.62 -8.80
CA GLN A 128 13.78 -12.81 -10.08
C GLN A 128 12.82 -13.16 -11.21
N ALA A 129 13.33 -13.07 -12.44
CA ALA A 129 12.56 -13.41 -13.63
C ALA A 129 12.02 -14.84 -13.56
N GLY A 130 10.72 -14.99 -13.80
CA GLY A 130 10.00 -16.26 -13.71
C GLY A 130 9.23 -16.47 -12.39
N ASP A 131 9.47 -15.64 -11.37
CA ASP A 131 8.69 -15.72 -10.11
C ASP A 131 7.25 -15.18 -10.29
N ALA A 132 7.10 -14.15 -11.13
CA ALA A 132 5.84 -13.47 -11.43
C ALA A 132 5.95 -12.70 -12.76
N ASP A 133 4.96 -11.86 -13.07
CA ASP A 133 5.07 -10.99 -14.24
C ASP A 133 6.26 -10.02 -14.11
N PRO A 134 6.88 -9.59 -15.23
CA PRO A 134 8.08 -8.75 -15.18
C PRO A 134 7.95 -7.45 -14.38
N TRP A 135 6.74 -6.89 -14.27
CA TRP A 135 6.45 -5.66 -13.54
C TRP A 135 6.18 -5.88 -12.05
N GLU A 136 6.06 -7.15 -11.62
CA GLU A 136 5.92 -7.58 -10.22
C GLU A 136 7.25 -8.04 -9.64
N ILE A 137 8.35 -8.03 -10.41
CA ILE A 137 9.66 -8.40 -9.88
C ILE A 137 10.22 -7.24 -9.05
N ILE A 138 10.83 -7.52 -7.89
CA ILE A 138 11.32 -6.50 -6.93
C ILE A 138 12.19 -5.40 -7.56
N SER A 139 12.93 -5.72 -8.63
CA SER A 139 13.79 -4.79 -9.37
C SER A 139 13.07 -4.01 -10.48
N ALA A 140 11.77 -4.23 -10.71
CA ALA A 140 11.00 -3.55 -11.74
C ALA A 140 10.74 -2.08 -11.38
N GLY A 141 10.66 -1.24 -12.42
CA GLY A 141 10.15 0.12 -12.29
C GLY A 141 8.71 0.09 -11.79
N LEU A 142 8.38 0.98 -10.84
CA LEU A 142 7.05 1.05 -10.25
C LEU A 142 6.06 1.61 -11.28
N TRP A 143 5.30 0.72 -11.89
CA TRP A 143 4.24 1.10 -12.80
C TRP A 143 3.10 1.83 -12.05
N PRO A 144 2.47 2.89 -12.61
CA PRO A 144 2.75 3.55 -13.89
C PRO A 144 3.76 4.71 -13.79
N TRP A 145 4.38 4.92 -12.63
CA TRP A 145 5.31 6.04 -12.37
C TRP A 145 6.58 5.98 -13.23
N ASP A 146 6.92 4.77 -13.67
CA ASP A 146 8.02 4.51 -14.59
C ASP A 146 7.69 4.82 -16.06
N GLY A 147 6.52 5.38 -16.35
CA GLY A 147 6.10 5.72 -17.70
C GLY A 147 5.60 4.54 -18.53
N SER A 148 5.03 3.54 -17.88
CA SER A 148 4.52 2.32 -18.54
C SER A 148 5.63 1.52 -19.24
N ARG A 149 6.85 1.56 -18.70
CA ARG A 149 8.01 0.83 -19.25
C ARG A 149 8.05 -0.62 -18.74
N SER A 150 7.73 -0.85 -17.47
CA SER A 150 7.68 -2.19 -16.88
C SER A 150 6.39 -2.94 -17.23
N HIS A 151 5.27 -2.24 -17.35
CA HIS A 151 3.98 -2.79 -17.81
C HIS A 151 3.36 -1.90 -18.89
N LEU A 152 3.07 -2.49 -20.06
CA LEU A 152 2.44 -1.78 -21.16
C LEU A 152 0.97 -1.53 -20.84
N GLY A 153 0.58 -0.25 -20.76
CA GLY A 153 -0.81 0.13 -20.50
C GLY A 153 -1.05 1.63 -20.69
N ASN A 154 -2.33 1.98 -20.78
CA ASN A 154 -2.79 3.37 -20.94
C ASN A 154 -3.02 4.09 -19.61
N LEU A 155 -2.77 3.43 -18.47
CA LEU A 155 -2.83 4.11 -17.18
C LEU A 155 -1.58 4.98 -17.04
N LEU A 156 -1.81 6.23 -16.66
CA LEU A 156 -0.77 7.22 -16.42
C LEU A 156 -0.78 7.58 -14.93
N PRO A 157 0.39 7.90 -14.34
CA PRO A 157 0.41 8.43 -12.99
C PRO A 157 -0.38 9.75 -12.94
N PRO A 158 -0.96 10.13 -11.78
CA PRO A 158 -1.71 11.37 -11.66
C PRO A 158 -0.94 12.59 -12.19
N GLY A 159 -1.57 13.35 -13.08
CA GLY A 159 -0.97 14.54 -13.71
C GLY A 159 0.00 14.18 -14.84
N THR A 160 1.13 14.88 -14.90
CA THR A 160 2.17 14.72 -15.93
C THR A 160 3.43 14.01 -15.38
N ARG A 161 3.28 13.20 -14.32
CA ARG A 161 4.39 12.67 -13.51
C ARG A 161 5.02 11.38 -14.06
N GLN A 162 5.04 11.22 -15.38
CA GLN A 162 5.76 10.12 -16.03
C GLN A 162 7.27 10.39 -15.95
N GLU A 163 8.04 9.49 -15.32
CA GLU A 163 9.49 9.64 -15.15
C GLU A 163 9.90 10.99 -14.50
N ASN A 164 9.02 11.52 -13.66
CA ASN A 164 9.17 12.82 -13.02
C ASN A 164 8.60 12.77 -11.60
N PHE A 165 8.97 11.73 -10.85
CA PHE A 165 8.69 11.65 -9.44
C PHE A 165 9.24 12.91 -8.74
N THR A 166 8.50 13.40 -7.75
CA THR A 166 8.83 14.69 -7.11
C THR A 166 10.21 14.60 -6.47
N LYS A 167 11.10 15.49 -6.89
CA LYS A 167 12.43 15.58 -6.30
C LYS A 167 12.34 16.13 -4.88
N SER A 168 13.12 15.55 -3.98
CA SER A 168 13.27 16.04 -2.61
C SER A 168 14.65 16.66 -2.44
N GLY A 169 14.72 17.69 -1.58
CA GLY A 169 15.98 18.20 -1.05
C GLY A 169 16.41 17.50 0.24
N LEU A 170 15.56 16.62 0.79
CA LEU A 170 15.77 15.93 2.07
C LEU A 170 16.12 14.45 1.90
N VAL A 171 15.76 13.85 0.75
CA VAL A 171 16.02 12.42 0.48
C VAL A 171 16.69 12.23 -0.88
N THR A 172 17.34 11.07 -1.03
CA THR A 172 17.99 10.70 -2.29
C THR A 172 16.95 10.63 -3.41
N ASN A 173 17.24 11.25 -4.55
CA ASN A 173 16.37 11.20 -5.71
C ASN A 173 16.60 9.90 -6.49
N PHE A 174 15.52 9.31 -7.02
CA PHE A 174 15.63 8.08 -7.81
C PHE A 174 16.34 8.33 -9.15
N PRO A 175 17.15 7.36 -9.63
CA PRO A 175 17.64 7.38 -11.01
C PRO A 175 16.48 7.58 -12.00
N GLY A 176 16.62 8.55 -12.90
CA GLY A 176 15.57 8.88 -13.87
C GLY A 176 14.25 9.39 -13.25
N ASN A 177 14.27 9.85 -11.98
CA ASN A 177 13.09 10.24 -11.20
C ASN A 177 11.96 9.20 -11.28
N SER A 178 12.31 7.92 -11.19
CA SER A 178 11.36 6.82 -11.25
C SER A 178 11.70 5.79 -10.16
N PRO A 179 10.81 5.55 -9.19
CA PRO A 179 11.03 4.51 -8.22
C PRO A 179 10.93 3.12 -8.86
N GLN A 180 11.64 2.16 -8.28
CA GLN A 180 11.44 0.71 -8.41
C GLN A 180 10.65 0.15 -7.21
N LEU A 181 10.08 -1.04 -7.35
CA LEU A 181 9.31 -1.73 -6.28
C LEU A 181 10.10 -1.84 -4.96
N LEU A 182 11.40 -2.11 -5.04
CA LEU A 182 12.29 -2.21 -3.88
C LEU A 182 12.26 -0.98 -2.95
N HIS A 183 12.04 0.23 -3.48
CA HIS A 183 11.97 1.44 -2.64
C HIS A 183 10.67 1.50 -1.81
N ALA A 184 9.60 0.83 -2.26
CA ALA A 184 8.37 0.69 -1.49
C ALA A 184 8.46 -0.42 -0.42
N ILE A 185 9.43 -1.33 -0.55
CA ILE A 185 9.71 -2.36 0.46
C ILE A 185 10.57 -1.80 1.59
N ASP A 186 11.50 -0.89 1.32
CA ASP A 186 12.31 -0.24 2.35
C ASP A 186 12.07 1.28 2.42
N PRO A 187 10.82 1.72 2.68
CA PRO A 187 10.45 3.14 2.57
C PRO A 187 11.14 4.02 3.63
N TYR A 188 11.65 3.42 4.70
CA TYR A 188 12.36 4.07 5.79
C TYR A 188 13.90 3.99 5.65
N GLY A 189 14.40 3.28 4.64
CA GLY A 189 15.84 3.15 4.37
C GLY A 189 16.62 2.37 5.44
N TYR A 190 16.01 1.34 6.06
CA TYR A 190 16.65 0.50 7.07
C TYR A 190 17.75 -0.39 6.48
N ASN A 191 17.62 -0.80 5.22
CA ASN A 191 18.60 -1.65 4.52
C ASN A 191 19.47 -0.84 3.56
N ASP A 192 18.89 0.17 2.91
CA ASP A 192 19.62 1.11 2.07
C ASP A 192 19.09 2.54 2.26
N PRO A 193 19.89 3.50 2.75
CA PRO A 193 19.43 4.88 2.98
C PRO A 193 19.00 5.59 1.69
N ARG A 194 19.36 5.08 0.51
CA ARG A 194 18.89 5.60 -0.78
C ARG A 194 17.42 5.28 -1.06
N HIS A 195 16.83 4.34 -0.32
CA HIS A 195 15.42 3.97 -0.44
C HIS A 195 14.49 4.84 0.40
N TYR A 196 15.04 5.65 1.32
CA TYR A 196 14.24 6.48 2.21
C TYR A 196 13.35 7.46 1.44
N LEU A 197 12.05 7.39 1.70
CA LEU A 197 11.01 8.14 0.98
C LEU A 197 10.63 9.48 1.63
N GLY A 198 11.13 9.77 2.83
CA GLY A 198 10.93 11.07 3.47
C GLY A 198 9.62 11.24 4.23
N PHE A 199 9.01 10.15 4.70
CA PHE A 199 7.79 10.18 5.50
C PHE A 199 7.85 9.20 6.68
N GLY A 200 6.86 9.30 7.58
CA GLY A 200 6.65 8.39 8.70
C GLY A 200 5.21 8.51 9.21
N TYR A 201 4.80 7.52 10.01
CA TYR A 201 3.51 7.52 10.71
C TYR A 201 3.73 7.81 12.19
N ASP A 202 2.74 8.43 12.83
CA ASP A 202 2.81 8.89 14.21
C ASP A 202 2.84 7.76 15.24
N ASP A 203 2.30 6.59 14.90
CA ASP A 203 2.24 5.42 15.77
C ASP A 203 3.07 4.23 15.30
N VAL A 204 3.92 4.44 14.30
CA VAL A 204 4.96 3.48 13.87
C VAL A 204 6.30 3.97 14.40
N PRO A 205 7.02 3.17 15.20
CA PRO A 205 8.36 3.53 15.66
C PRO A 205 9.26 3.98 14.52
N TYR A 206 9.96 5.08 14.75
CA TYR A 206 10.83 5.73 13.79
C TYR A 206 12.28 5.64 14.30
N ASP A 207 12.95 4.54 13.98
CA ASP A 207 14.28 4.21 14.51
C ASP A 207 15.32 3.97 13.42
N HIS A 208 15.45 4.86 12.44
CA HIS A 208 16.56 4.80 11.48
C HIS A 208 17.74 5.70 11.86
N VAL A 209 18.91 5.29 11.39
CA VAL A 209 20.13 6.10 11.36
C VAL A 209 19.90 7.28 10.40
N ASP A 210 20.31 8.49 10.76
CA ASP A 210 20.13 9.69 9.94
C ASP A 210 20.57 9.45 8.48
N ALA A 211 19.77 9.92 7.52
CA ALA A 211 20.09 9.83 6.10
C ALA A 211 21.46 10.48 5.83
N ALA A 212 22.35 9.74 5.16
CA ALA A 212 23.65 10.28 4.77
C ALA A 212 23.44 11.52 3.90
N THR A 213 23.80 12.69 4.44
CA THR A 213 23.77 13.94 3.70
C THR A 213 24.81 13.87 2.58
N SER A 214 24.37 13.95 1.32
CA SER A 214 25.25 14.13 0.16
C SER A 214 25.79 15.55 0.07
#